data_AF-B3LP86-F1
#
_entry.id   AF-B3LP86-F1
#
_cell.length_a   1.000
_cell.length_b   1.000
_cell.length_c   1.000
_cell.angle_alpha   90.00
_cell.angle_beta   90.00
_cell.angle_gamma   90.00
#
_symmetry.space_group_name_H-M   'P 1'
#
loop_
_entity.id
_entity.type
_entity.pdbx_description
1 polymer ?
#
loop_
_entity_poly.entity_id
_entity_poly.type
_entity_poly.pdbx_seq_one_letter_code
_entity_poly.pdbx_strand_id
1 'polypeptide(L)'
;MFGSLWEKKLEQQKLREQKENERKQKAQIKPQDMFKDVTLYSAWDEQGLPTKDKDGNDITKSMTKKLKKQWEQQKKLHEEYFGEDK
;
A
#
# COMPACT_ATOMS: atom_id res chain seq x y z
N MET A 1 25.53 31.24 14.91
CA MET A 1 25.08 29.91 14.47
C MET A 1 23.55 29.91 14.36
N PHE A 2 22.98 30.26 13.20
CA PHE A 2 21.52 30.28 12.94
C PHE A 2 21.11 29.44 11.71
N GLY A 3 22.01 28.62 11.16
CA GLY A 3 21.74 27.79 9.96
C GLY A 3 20.92 26.52 10.25
N SER A 4 21.07 25.90 11.43
CA SER A 4 20.57 24.53 11.63
C SER A 4 19.05 24.41 11.81
N LEU A 5 18.36 25.52 12.13
CA LEU A 5 16.90 25.50 12.33
C LEU A 5 16.14 25.55 11.00
N TRP A 6 16.68 26.28 10.02
CA TRP A 6 16.13 26.37 8.67
C TRP A 6 16.37 25.08 7.88
N GLU A 7 17.55 24.47 8.01
CA GLU A 7 17.85 23.15 7.43
C GLU A 7 16.92 22.05 7.96
N LYS A 8 16.70 22.00 9.29
CA LYS A 8 15.75 21.04 9.89
C LYS A 8 14.31 21.23 9.40
N LYS A 9 13.87 22.48 9.19
CA LYS A 9 12.55 22.75 8.62
C LYS A 9 12.45 22.29 7.16
N LEU A 10 13.49 22.52 6.37
CA LEU A 10 13.56 22.11 4.96
C LEU A 10 13.57 20.59 4.80
N GLU A 11 14.33 19.88 5.65
CA GLU A 11 14.31 18.41 5.69
C GLU A 11 12.95 17.85 6.11
N GLN A 12 12.31 18.42 7.14
CA GLN A 12 10.96 18.02 7.52
C GLN A 12 9.95 18.26 6.41
N GLN A 13 10.05 19.37 5.69
CA GLN A 13 9.13 19.68 4.61
C GLN A 13 9.32 18.72 3.43
N LYS A 14 10.57 18.42 3.04
CA LYS A 14 10.88 17.41 2.03
C LYS A 14 10.39 16.01 2.43
N LEU A 15 10.56 15.62 3.70
CA LEU A 15 10.09 14.33 4.20
C LEU A 15 8.56 14.23 4.20
N ARG A 16 7.86 15.34 4.45
CA ARG A 16 6.39 15.40 4.35
C ARG A 16 5.92 15.32 2.90
N GLU A 17 6.56 16.05 1.98
CA GLU A 17 6.25 16.00 0.56
C GLU A 17 6.51 14.62 -0.04
N GLN A 18 7.59 13.94 0.34
CA GLN A 18 7.85 12.56 -0.07
C GLN A 18 6.77 11.61 0.47
N LYS A 19 6.38 11.75 1.74
CA LYS A 19 5.29 10.95 2.32
C LYS A 19 3.95 11.20 1.64
N GLU A 20 3.65 12.44 1.27
CA GLU A 20 2.41 12.80 0.56
C GLU A 20 2.41 12.29 -0.88
N ASN A 21 3.54 12.36 -1.59
CA ASN A 21 3.66 11.80 -2.94
C ASN A 21 3.63 10.27 -2.91
N GLU A 22 4.27 9.64 -1.92
CA GLU A 22 4.15 8.20 -1.70
C GLU A 22 2.73 7.81 -1.34
N ARG A 23 2.00 8.59 -0.53
CA ARG A 23 0.59 8.35 -0.23
C ARG A 23 -0.28 8.48 -1.47
N LYS A 24 -0.02 9.46 -2.33
CA LYS A 24 -0.74 9.64 -3.60
C LYS A 24 -0.43 8.55 -4.62
N GLN A 25 0.82 8.11 -4.70
CA GLN A 25 1.19 6.95 -5.52
C GLN A 25 0.60 5.66 -4.94
N LYS A 26 0.66 5.46 -3.62
CA LYS A 26 0.02 4.33 -2.93
C LYS A 26 -1.50 4.37 -3.06
N ALA A 27 -2.12 5.54 -3.15
CA ALA A 27 -3.54 5.70 -3.41
C ALA A 27 -3.89 5.43 -4.88
N GLN A 28 -2.99 5.71 -5.84
CA GLN A 28 -3.14 5.31 -7.25
C GLN A 28 -2.97 3.81 -7.48
N ILE A 29 -2.32 3.08 -6.57
CA ILE A 29 -2.16 1.64 -6.71
C ILE A 29 -3.52 0.99 -6.48
N LYS A 30 -4.04 0.38 -7.54
CA LYS A 30 -5.26 -0.42 -7.51
C LYS A 30 -5.16 -1.45 -6.38
N PRO A 31 -6.21 -1.66 -5.57
CA PRO A 31 -6.17 -2.61 -4.45
C PRO A 31 -5.80 -4.03 -4.91
N GLN A 32 -6.09 -4.38 -6.16
CA GLN A 32 -5.68 -5.65 -6.80
C GLN A 32 -4.18 -5.76 -7.06
N ASP A 33 -3.48 -4.65 -7.29
CA ASP A 33 -2.03 -4.64 -7.56
C ASP A 33 -1.22 -4.42 -6.28
N MET A 34 -1.86 -3.97 -5.19
CA MET A 34 -1.24 -3.79 -3.87
C MET A 34 -0.60 -5.08 -3.33
N PHE A 35 -1.20 -6.24 -3.60
CA PHE A 35 -0.69 -7.53 -3.11
C PHE A 35 0.02 -8.36 -4.18
N LYS A 36 0.07 -7.94 -5.44
CA LYS A 36 0.74 -8.68 -6.54
C LYS A 36 2.27 -8.51 -6.55
N ASP A 37 2.86 -8.31 -5.37
CA ASP A 37 4.31 -8.29 -5.25
C ASP A 37 4.83 -9.73 -5.20
N VAL A 38 5.43 -10.16 -6.31
CA VAL A 38 6.00 -11.51 -6.50
C VAL A 38 7.17 -11.77 -5.54
N THR A 39 7.73 -10.74 -4.91
CA THR A 39 8.77 -10.90 -3.89
C THR A 39 8.21 -11.33 -2.52
N LEU A 40 6.92 -11.08 -2.29
CA LEU A 40 6.23 -11.32 -1.02
C LEU A 40 5.23 -12.47 -1.10
N TYR A 41 4.62 -12.68 -2.27
CA TYR A 41 3.58 -13.70 -2.44
C TYR A 41 3.82 -14.48 -3.73
N SER A 42 3.48 -15.77 -3.72
CA SER A 42 3.73 -16.67 -4.84
C SER A 42 2.46 -17.01 -5.64
N ALA A 43 1.28 -16.88 -5.04
CA ALA A 43 0.01 -17.14 -5.71
C ALA A 43 -1.09 -16.21 -5.18
N TRP A 44 -2.04 -15.88 -6.03
CA TRP A 44 -3.16 -14.99 -5.75
C TRP A 44 -4.48 -15.60 -6.23
N ASP A 45 -5.58 -15.19 -5.62
CA ASP A 45 -6.93 -15.54 -6.07
C ASP A 45 -7.45 -14.56 -7.14
N GLU A 46 -8.68 -14.80 -7.63
CA GLU A 46 -9.35 -13.96 -8.63
C GLU A 46 -9.58 -12.51 -8.18
N GLN A 47 -9.54 -12.26 -6.87
CA GLN A 47 -9.71 -10.94 -6.27
C GLN A 47 -8.37 -10.22 -6.08
N GLY A 48 -7.25 -10.89 -6.34
CA GLY A 48 -5.89 -10.38 -6.14
C GLY A 48 -5.40 -10.53 -4.70
N LEU A 49 -6.08 -11.31 -3.85
CA LEU A 49 -5.61 -11.62 -2.50
C LEU A 49 -4.58 -12.75 -2.56
N PRO A 50 -3.47 -12.66 -1.83
CA PRO A 50 -2.47 -13.71 -1.88
C PRO A 50 -3.00 -14.96 -1.17
N THR A 51 -2.77 -16.11 -1.81
CA THR A 51 -3.11 -17.45 -1.32
C THR A 51 -1.88 -18.20 -0.84
N LYS A 52 -0.72 -17.92 -1.44
CA LYS A 52 0.57 -18.47 -1.03
C LYS A 52 1.57 -17.38 -0.68
N ASP A 53 2.31 -17.60 0.39
CA ASP A 53 3.43 -16.77 0.79
C ASP A 53 4.61 -16.93 -0.20
N LYS A 54 5.65 -16.11 -0.06
CA LYS A 54 6.90 -16.19 -0.84
C LYS A 54 7.49 -17.60 -0.88
N ASP A 55 7.37 -18.34 0.22
CA ASP A 55 7.90 -19.69 0.36
C ASP A 55 6.98 -20.78 -0.22
N GLY A 56 5.86 -20.41 -0.87
CA GLY A 56 4.88 -21.35 -1.43
C GLY A 56 3.93 -21.98 -0.41
N ASN A 57 4.07 -21.59 0.86
CA ASN A 57 3.20 -22.03 1.96
C ASN A 57 1.81 -21.41 1.84
N ASP A 58 0.78 -22.20 2.13
CA ASP A 58 -0.59 -21.69 2.16
C ASP A 58 -0.77 -20.69 3.30
N ILE A 59 -1.34 -19.54 2.97
CA ILE A 59 -1.59 -18.47 3.92
C ILE A 59 -2.66 -18.93 4.92
N THR A 60 -2.37 -18.77 6.21
CA THR A 60 -3.30 -19.16 7.26
C THR A 60 -4.60 -18.36 7.18
N LYS A 61 -5.74 -18.98 7.55
CA LYS A 61 -7.07 -18.33 7.52
C LYS A 61 -7.11 -16.99 8.27
N SER A 62 -6.34 -16.85 9.35
CA SER A 62 -6.25 -15.60 10.11
C SER A 62 -5.56 -14.49 9.33
N MET A 63 -4.52 -14.83 8.56
CA MET A 63 -3.77 -13.92 7.71
C MET A 63 -4.58 -13.54 6.46
N THR A 64 -5.25 -14.50 5.81
CA THR A 64 -6.18 -14.21 4.69
C THR A 64 -7.25 -13.20 5.10
N LYS A 65 -7.83 -13.34 6.31
CA LYS A 65 -8.82 -12.40 6.82
C LYS A 65 -8.24 -11.00 7.07
N LYS A 66 -6.98 -10.90 7.53
CA LYS A 66 -6.27 -9.62 7.69
C LYS A 66 -6.03 -8.95 6.33
N LEU A 67 -5.51 -9.71 5.37
CA LEU A 67 -5.24 -9.25 4.00
C LEU A 67 -6.52 -8.76 3.33
N LYS A 68 -7.62 -9.53 3.45
CA LYS A 68 -8.93 -9.13 2.96
C LYS A 68 -9.41 -7.82 3.59
N LYS A 69 -9.24 -7.64 4.90
CA LYS A 69 -9.63 -6.38 5.57
C LYS A 69 -8.79 -5.18 5.08
N GLN A 70 -7.48 -5.37 4.89
CA GLN A 70 -6.60 -4.33 4.35
C GLN A 70 -6.96 -4.00 2.90
N TRP A 71 -7.26 -5.01 2.10
CA TRP A 71 -7.71 -4.86 0.72
C TRP A 71 -9.01 -4.07 0.62
N GLU A 72 -10.03 -4.41 1.43
CA GLU A 72 -11.31 -3.69 1.47
C GLU A 72 -11.13 -2.22 1.91
N GLN A 73 -10.24 -1.97 2.89
CA GLN A 73 -9.90 -0.61 3.32
C GLN A 73 -9.23 0.19 2.20
N GLN A 74 -8.26 -0.41 1.52
CA GLN A 74 -7.57 0.21 0.38
C GLN A 74 -8.53 0.44 -0.78
N LYS A 75 -9.41 -0.52 -1.07
CA LYS A 75 -10.43 -0.40 -2.11
C LYS A 75 -11.36 0.76 -1.81
N LYS A 76 -11.87 0.87 -0.59
CA LYS A 76 -12.73 1.99 -0.18
C LYS A 76 -12.01 3.34 -0.30
N LEU A 77 -10.74 3.42 0.14
CA LEU A 77 -9.94 4.64 -0.02
C LEU A 77 -9.70 4.97 -1.50
N HIS A 78 -9.34 3.99 -2.31
CA HIS A 78 -9.13 4.18 -3.74
C HIS A 78 -10.43 4.60 -4.45
N GLU A 79 -11.57 4.01 -4.10
CA GLU A 79 -12.89 4.36 -4.60
C GLU A 79 -13.29 5.78 -4.20
N GLU A 80 -13.02 6.19 -2.96
CA GLU A 80 -13.29 7.56 -2.48
C GLU A 80 -12.44 8.62 -3.21
N TYR A 81 -11.20 8.29 -3.58
CA TYR A 81 -10.27 9.23 -4.22
C TYR A 81 -10.34 9.22 -5.76
N PHE A 82 -10.59 8.07 -6.38
CA PHE A 82 -10.59 7.88 -7.84
C PHE A 82 -11.97 7.57 -8.42
N GLY A 83 -13.01 7.54 -7.58
CA GLY A 83 -14.41 7.66 -7.94
C GLY A 83 -15.05 6.44 -8.60
N GLU A 84 -14.49 5.92 -9.69
CA GLU A 84 -15.07 4.85 -10.50
C GLU A 84 -14.13 4.66 -11.70
N ASP A 85 -13.20 3.70 -11.65
CA ASP A 85 -12.73 3.06 -12.88
C ASP A 85 -13.78 1.97 -13.16
N LYS A 86 -14.82 2.34 -13.91
CA LYS A 86 -15.91 1.46 -14.32
C LYS A 86 -15.52 0.66 -15.56
#